data_AF-A0A9X1XH39-F1
#
_entry.id   AF-A0A9X1XH39-F1
#
_cell.length_a   1.000
_cell.length_b   1.000
_cell.length_c   1.000
_cell.angle_alpha   90.00
_cell.angle_beta   90.00
_cell.angle_gamma   90.00
#
_symmetry.space_group_name_H-M   'P 1'
#
loop_
_entity.id
_entity.type
_entity.pdbx_description
1 polymer ?
#
loop_
_entity_poly.entity_id
_entity_poly.type
_entity_poly.pdbx_seq_one_letter_code
_entity_poly.pdbx_strand_id
1 'polypeptide(L)'
;MFEVTAMREVRKTLLSKQGYIQLGSHSKKQMNKRGYTSKDIVRSLLTGNVTGIERGHNIKLNRICPTLTVEGKDMDDNPIVVILSQEKVNGYLVVTVMPPINKARFKAVI
;
A
#
# COMPACT_ATOMS: atom_id res chain seq x y z
N MET A 1 9.84 11.94 -9.83
CA MET A 1 8.66 12.53 -10.52
C MET A 1 7.48 11.53 -10.58
N PHE A 2 7.70 10.29 -11.03
CA PHE A 2 6.64 9.25 -11.12
C PHE A 2 6.01 8.85 -9.77
N GLU A 3 6.79 8.78 -8.70
CA GLU A 3 6.31 8.40 -7.35
C GLU A 3 5.33 9.42 -6.75
N VAL A 4 5.59 10.71 -6.96
CA VAL A 4 4.73 11.81 -6.51
C VAL A 4 3.36 11.72 -7.19
N THR A 5 3.34 11.48 -8.51
CA THR A 5 2.11 11.29 -9.27
C THR A 5 1.36 10.04 -8.82
N ALA A 6 2.06 8.92 -8.58
CA ALA A 6 1.44 7.67 -8.11
C ALA A 6 0.75 7.85 -6.74
N MET A 7 1.42 8.53 -5.80
CA MET A 7 0.83 8.80 -4.48
C MET A 7 -0.42 9.67 -4.58
N ARG A 8 -0.42 10.67 -5.48
CA ARG A 8 -1.58 11.53 -5.71
C ARG A 8 -2.80 10.73 -6.15
N GLU A 9 -2.63 9.77 -7.05
CA GLU A 9 -3.75 8.93 -7.54
C GLU A 9 -4.27 7.97 -6.45
N VAL A 10 -3.39 7.42 -5.61
CA VAL A 10 -3.79 6.61 -4.44
C VAL A 10 -4.63 7.44 -3.47
N ARG A 11 -4.17 8.63 -3.10
CA ARG A 11 -4.93 9.54 -2.21
C ARG A 11 -6.24 9.98 -2.84
N LYS A 12 -6.24 10.27 -4.15
CA LYS A 12 -7.46 10.60 -4.89
C LYS A 12 -8.48 9.46 -4.80
N THR A 13 -8.06 8.21 -4.99
CA THR A 13 -8.96 7.05 -4.89
C THR A 13 -9.55 6.91 -3.48
N LEU A 14 -8.73 7.14 -2.46
CA LEU A 14 -9.15 7.07 -1.06
C LEU A 14 -10.17 8.16 -0.70
N LEU A 15 -9.98 9.40 -1.18
CA LEU A 15 -10.79 10.56 -0.81
C LEU A 15 -12.03 10.76 -1.69
N SER A 16 -11.93 10.50 -3.00
CA SER A 16 -12.98 10.84 -3.97
C SER A 16 -14.13 9.83 -4.04
N LYS A 17 -14.01 8.67 -3.37
CA LYS A 17 -14.90 7.50 -3.53
C LYS A 17 -15.01 7.00 -4.99
N GLN A 18 -14.19 7.52 -5.91
CA GLN A 18 -14.13 7.05 -7.29
C GLN A 18 -13.05 5.98 -7.40
N GLY A 19 -13.46 4.71 -7.42
CA GLY A 19 -12.55 3.56 -7.47
C GLY A 19 -12.60 2.71 -6.20
N TYR A 20 -11.57 1.92 -5.97
CA TYR A 20 -11.48 1.08 -4.78
C TYR A 20 -10.05 0.85 -4.31
N ILE A 21 -9.91 0.66 -3.00
CA ILE A 21 -8.75 0.04 -2.38
C ILE A 21 -9.28 -1.19 -1.64
N GLN A 22 -9.01 -2.37 -2.19
CA GLN A 22 -9.55 -3.62 -1.68
C GLN A 22 -8.52 -4.36 -0.84
N LEU A 23 -9.00 -4.99 0.24
CA LEU A 23 -8.24 -5.93 1.05
C LEU A 23 -8.58 -7.36 0.64
N GLY A 24 -7.59 -8.10 0.13
CA GLY A 24 -7.73 -9.53 -0.11
C GLY A 24 -7.94 -10.28 1.22
N SER A 25 -8.71 -11.38 1.20
CA SER A 25 -8.99 -12.18 2.40
C SER A 25 -7.72 -12.69 3.07
N HIS A 26 -6.73 -13.12 2.28
CA HIS A 26 -5.42 -13.53 2.77
C HIS A 26 -4.67 -12.36 3.44
N SER A 27 -4.55 -11.23 2.76
CA SER A 27 -3.90 -10.02 3.28
C SER A 27 -4.55 -9.54 4.58
N LYS A 28 -5.90 -9.56 4.63
CA LYS A 28 -6.67 -9.22 5.83
C LYS A 28 -6.37 -10.16 7.00
N LYS A 29 -6.30 -11.47 6.76
CA LYS A 29 -5.95 -12.45 7.79
C LYS A 29 -4.54 -12.20 8.33
N GLN A 30 -3.57 -11.93 7.45
CA GLN A 30 -2.18 -11.72 7.84
C GLN A 30 -1.96 -10.39 8.56
N MET A 31 -2.59 -9.30 8.11
CA MET A 31 -2.47 -8.01 8.80
C MET A 31 -3.06 -8.09 10.21
N ASN A 32 -4.21 -8.75 10.39
CA ASN A 32 -4.84 -8.91 11.70
C ASN A 32 -3.95 -9.70 12.66
N LYS A 33 -3.27 -10.75 12.17
CA LYS A 33 -2.28 -11.50 12.98
C LYS A 33 -1.11 -10.64 13.46
N ARG A 34 -0.77 -9.58 12.72
CA ARG A 34 0.30 -8.63 13.06
C ARG A 34 -0.19 -7.45 13.89
N GLY A 35 -1.48 -7.42 14.25
CA GLY A 35 -2.07 -6.32 15.02
C GLY A 35 -2.51 -5.11 14.18
N TYR A 36 -2.35 -5.15 12.86
CA TYR A 36 -2.76 -4.04 12.00
C TYR A 36 -4.26 -4.08 11.69
N THR A 37 -4.84 -2.89 11.60
CA THR A 37 -6.24 -2.63 11.26
C THR A 37 -6.37 -1.91 9.93
N SER A 38 -7.57 -1.89 9.35
CA SER A 38 -7.82 -1.12 8.13
C SER A 38 -7.61 0.39 8.33
N LYS A 39 -7.73 0.90 9.56
CA LYS A 39 -7.47 2.32 9.88
C LYS A 39 -5.98 2.65 9.74
N ASP A 40 -5.10 1.72 10.09
CA ASP A 40 -3.64 1.89 9.92
C ASP A 40 -3.25 2.02 8.46
N ILE A 41 -3.87 1.21 7.59
CA ILE A 41 -3.68 1.33 6.15
C ILE A 41 -4.16 2.70 5.67
N VAL A 42 -5.37 3.12 6.05
CA VAL A 42 -5.93 4.42 5.65
C VAL A 42 -5.00 5.56 6.10
N ARG A 43 -4.56 5.57 7.35
CA ARG A 43 -3.63 6.58 7.87
C ARG A 43 -2.31 6.56 7.09
N SER A 44 -1.72 5.39 6.88
CA SER A 44 -0.49 5.22 6.11
C SER A 44 -0.62 5.71 4.67
N LEU A 45 -1.75 5.48 4.01
CA LEU A 45 -1.99 5.95 2.64
C LEU A 45 -2.32 7.45 2.57
N LEU A 46 -2.80 8.06 3.65
CA LEU A 46 -3.01 9.51 3.71
C LEU A 46 -1.69 10.26 3.91
N THR A 47 -0.87 9.82 4.86
CA THR A 47 0.32 10.55 5.31
C THR A 47 1.63 10.06 4.70
N GLY A 48 1.65 8.80 4.22
CA GLY A 48 2.85 8.17 3.67
C GLY A 48 3.21 8.60 2.26
N ASN A 49 4.31 8.06 1.76
CA ASN A 49 4.85 8.32 0.43
C ASN A 49 5.11 7.00 -0.31
N VAL A 50 4.91 7.01 -1.63
CA VAL A 50 5.43 5.92 -2.48
C VAL A 50 6.95 6.02 -2.48
N THR A 51 7.63 4.94 -2.11
CA THR A 51 9.09 4.83 -2.07
C THR A 51 9.66 3.81 -3.05
N GLY A 52 8.79 3.09 -3.75
CA GLY A 52 9.18 2.19 -4.81
C GLY A 52 8.02 1.83 -5.73
N ILE A 53 8.32 1.69 -7.01
CA ILE A 53 7.38 1.22 -8.04
C ILE A 53 8.04 0.06 -8.77
N GLU A 54 7.49 -1.13 -8.60
CA GLU A 54 7.90 -2.33 -9.32
C GLU A 54 6.82 -2.71 -10.32
N ARG A 55 7.16 -3.52 -11.33
CA ARG A 55 6.18 -4.12 -12.24
C ARG A 55 6.24 -5.63 -12.09
N GLY A 56 5.12 -6.23 -11.70
CA GLY A 56 5.02 -7.67 -11.47
C GLY A 56 3.85 -8.28 -12.22
N HIS A 57 3.96 -9.57 -12.54
CA HIS A 57 2.84 -10.30 -13.11
C HIS A 57 1.78 -10.58 -12.05
N ASN A 58 0.58 -10.01 -12.21
CA ASN A 58 -0.56 -10.32 -11.35
C ASN A 58 -1.28 -11.55 -11.93
N ILE A 59 -1.10 -12.71 -11.30
CA ILE A 59 -1.64 -14.00 -11.75
C ILE A 59 -3.17 -13.96 -11.88
N LYS A 60 -3.86 -13.28 -10.94
CA LYS A 60 -5.32 -13.21 -10.93
C LYS A 60 -5.87 -12.45 -12.14
N LEU A 61 -5.15 -11.44 -12.61
CA LEU A 61 -5.53 -10.60 -13.77
C LEU A 61 -4.84 -11.03 -15.06
N ASN A 62 -3.94 -12.02 -15.00
CA ASN A 62 -3.10 -12.49 -16.09
C ASN A 62 -2.42 -11.35 -16.89
N ARG A 63 -1.89 -10.35 -16.16
CA ARG A 63 -1.19 -9.21 -16.77
C ARG A 63 -0.18 -8.56 -15.85
N ILE A 64 0.76 -7.82 -16.43
CA ILE A 64 1.72 -7.02 -15.68
C ILE A 64 0.99 -5.83 -15.04
N CYS A 65 1.09 -5.70 -13.72
CA CYS A 65 0.53 -4.60 -12.95
C CYS A 65 1.63 -3.86 -12.20
N PRO A 66 1.54 -2.52 -12.07
CA PRO A 66 2.39 -1.78 -11.15
C PRO A 66 2.14 -2.22 -9.70
N THR A 67 3.22 -2.35 -8.93
CA THR A 67 3.22 -2.58 -7.49
C THR A 67 3.88 -1.39 -6.82
N LEU A 68 3.15 -0.75 -5.91
CA LEU A 68 3.60 0.43 -5.17
C LEU A 68 4.00 0.02 -3.76
N THR A 69 5.19 0.43 -3.33
CA THR A 69 5.61 0.38 -1.94
C THR A 69 5.31 1.73 -1.31
N VAL A 70 4.43 1.75 -0.30
CA VAL A 70 4.09 2.97 0.45
C VAL A 70 4.66 2.85 1.85
N GLU A 71 5.55 3.77 2.21
CA GLU A 71 6.05 3.94 3.57
C GLU A 71 5.26 5.05 4.26
N GLY A 72 4.66 4.74 5.40
CA GLY A 72 3.86 5.68 6.19
C GLY A 72 3.88 5.33 7.66
N LYS A 73 2.81 5.71 8.36
CA LYS A 73 2.62 5.46 9.79
C LYS A 73 1.25 4.85 10.07
N ASP A 74 1.20 3.98 11.08
CA ASP A 74 -0.03 3.42 11.63
C ASP A 74 -0.75 4.42 12.58
N MET A 75 -1.86 3.99 13.19
CA MET A 75 -2.65 4.80 14.13
C MET A 75 -1.92 5.19 15.43
N ASP A 76 -0.79 4.56 15.72
CA ASP A 76 0.03 4.81 16.90
C ASP A 76 1.36 5.51 16.54
N ASP A 77 1.45 6.08 15.34
CA ASP A 77 2.65 6.75 14.79
C ASP A 77 3.85 5.83 14.51
N ASN A 78 3.68 4.50 14.58
CA ASN A 78 4.74 3.57 14.25
C ASN A 78 4.94 3.47 12.73
N PRO A 79 6.18 3.31 12.25
CA PRO A 79 6.46 3.07 10.84
C PRO A 79 5.75 1.82 10.30
N ILE A 80 5.10 1.94 9.16
CA ILE A 80 4.42 0.83 8.48
C ILE A 80 4.65 0.88 6.97
N VAL A 81 4.72 -0.29 6.35
CA VAL A 81 4.82 -0.45 4.90
C VAL A 81 3.56 -1.10 4.38
N VAL A 82 2.94 -0.45 3.38
CA VAL A 82 1.78 -0.96 2.66
C VAL A 82 2.17 -1.22 1.20
N ILE A 83 1.98 -2.45 0.73
CA ILE A 83 2.22 -2.82 -0.66
C ILE A 83 0.89 -2.87 -1.41
N LEU A 84 0.77 -2.08 -2.48
CA LEU A 84 -0.42 -2.00 -3.32
C LEU A 84 -0.13 -2.54 -4.72
N SER A 85 -0.99 -3.41 -5.25
CA SER A 85 -1.01 -3.73 -6.68
C SER A 85 -2.07 -2.88 -7.38
N GLN A 86 -1.70 -2.16 -8.43
CA GLN A 86 -2.64 -1.37 -9.23
C GLN A 86 -3.33 -2.27 -10.25
N GLU A 87 -4.53 -2.70 -9.90
CA GLU A 87 -5.35 -3.59 -10.73
C GLU A 87 -6.05 -2.87 -11.87
N LYS A 88 -6.35 -1.57 -11.74
CA LYS A 88 -6.88 -0.70 -12.81
C LYS A 88 -6.71 0.77 -12.43
N VAL A 89 -7.15 1.69 -13.29
CA VAL A 89 -7.21 3.12 -12.94
C VAL A 89 -8.10 3.28 -11.70
N ASN A 90 -7.55 3.89 -10.65
CA ASN A 90 -8.19 4.03 -9.32
C ASN A 90 -8.63 2.70 -8.68
N GLY A 91 -8.01 1.57 -9.04
CA GLY A 91 -8.31 0.26 -8.46
C GLY A 91 -7.04 -0.36 -7.91
N TYR A 92 -6.98 -0.50 -6.60
CA TYR A 92 -5.80 -1.02 -5.89
C TYR A 92 -6.17 -2.21 -5.01
N LEU A 93 -5.29 -3.21 -4.98
CA LEU A 93 -5.36 -4.33 -4.06
C LEU A 93 -4.23 -4.23 -3.04
N VAL A 94 -4.55 -4.31 -1.75
CA VAL A 94 -3.55 -4.43 -0.67
C VAL A 94 -2.97 -5.84 -0.70
N VAL A 95 -1.71 -5.94 -1.12
CA VAL A 95 -0.98 -7.22 -1.24
C VAL A 95 -0.48 -7.65 0.13
N THR A 96 0.19 -6.75 0.86
CA THR A 96 0.68 -7.03 2.20
C THR A 96 0.86 -5.74 2.99
N VAL A 97 0.87 -5.89 4.31
CA VAL A 97 1.15 -4.85 5.30
C VAL A 97 2.16 -5.43 6.28
N MET A 98 3.23 -4.68 6.54
CA MET A 98 4.35 -5.15 7.35
C MET A 98 5.09 -4.00 8.04
N PRO A 99 5.76 -4.26 9.18
CA PRO A 99 6.71 -3.30 9.72
C PRO A 99 7.92 -3.18 8.77
N PRO A 100 8.53 -2.00 8.65
CA PRO A 100 9.77 -1.84 7.90
C PRO A 100 10.94 -2.35 8.74
N ILE A 101 11.46 -3.54 8.42
CA ILE A 101 12.54 -4.21 9.17
C ILE A 101 13.89 -4.21 8.44
N ASN A 102 13.95 -3.73 7.19
CA ASN A 102 15.15 -3.77 6.36
C ASN A 102 15.64 -2.34 6.07
N LYS A 103 16.75 -1.94 6.70
CA LYS A 103 17.38 -0.61 6.56
C LYS A 103 17.92 -0.31 5.16
N ALA A 104 18.21 -1.33 4.35
CA ALA A 104 18.61 -1.13 2.96
C ALA A 104 17.42 -0.82 2.05
N ARG A 105 16.19 -1.12 2.48
CA ARG A 105 14.98 -1.03 1.66
C ARG A 105 14.04 0.09 2.10
N PHE A 106 13.98 0.42 3.39
CA PHE A 106 13.03 1.38 3.95
C PHE A 106 13.76 2.52 4.67
N LYS A 107 13.19 3.72 4.58
CA LYS A 107 13.76 4.94 5.17
C LYS A 107 13.56 5.01 6.68
N ALA A 108 12.40 4.58 7.15
CA ALA A 108 12.10 4.44 8.57
C ALA A 108 12.09 2.96 8.93
N VAL A 109 12.87 2.53 9.92
CA VAL A 109 12.97 1.13 10.35
C VAL A 109 12.73 1.04 11.85
N ILE A 110 12.03 -0.02 12.26
CA ILE A 110 11.81 -0.39 13.66
C ILE A 110 12.85 -1.45 14.05
#